data_AF-A0A7K7Y031-F1
#
_entry.id   AF-A0A7K7Y031-F1
#
_cell.length_a   1.000
_cell.length_b   1.000
_cell.length_c   1.000
_cell.angle_alpha   90.00
_cell.angle_beta   90.00
_cell.angle_gamma   90.00
#
_symmetry.space_group_name_H-M   'P 1'
#
loop_
_entity.id
_entity.type
_entity.pdbx_description
1 polymer ?
#
loop_
_entity_poly.entity_id
_entity_poly.type
_entity_poly.pdbx_seq_one_letter_code
_entity_poly.pdbx_strand_id
1 'polypeptide(L)'
;PLHPEDAPKFAFSVPSPNMQEPLQRFHWVVLPQGMKNSPTICQGFATRALSPVRQAEPHVLLYHYVDHILIAAEKQDDMKETLALTT
;
A
#
# COMPACT_ATOMS: atom_id res chain seq x y z
N PRO A 1 7.28 -2.30 10.51
CA PRO A 1 6.26 -2.75 11.49
C PRO A 1 5.58 -1.51 12.09
N LEU A 2 4.31 -1.60 12.51
CA LEU A 2 3.67 -0.50 13.23
C LEU A 2 4.33 -0.34 14.60
N HIS A 3 4.47 0.89 15.09
CA HIS A 3 5.02 1.11 16.42
C HIS A 3 4.06 0.53 17.48
N PRO A 4 4.54 -0.27 18.46
CA PRO A 4 3.66 -0.91 19.44
C PRO A 4 2.76 0.06 20.23
N GLU A 5 3.25 1.27 20.51
CA GLU A 5 2.47 2.31 21.20
C GLU A 5 1.30 2.86 20.37
N ASP A 6 1.33 2.69 19.06
CA ASP A 6 0.22 3.07 18.19
C ASP A 6 -0.88 2.00 18.12
N ALA A 7 -0.64 0.77 18.60
CA ALA A 7 -1.61 -0.33 18.53
C ALA A 7 -3.04 0.04 18.99
N PRO A 8 -3.26 0.84 20.05
CA PRO A 8 -4.61 1.27 20.45
C PRO A 8 -5.32 2.13 19.40
N LYS A 9 -4.58 2.94 18.63
CA LYS A 9 -5.12 3.81 17.57
C LYS A 9 -5.56 3.02 16.34
N PHE A 10 -5.00 1.84 16.14
CA PHE A 10 -5.27 0.94 15.02
C PHE A 10 -6.03 -0.31 15.47
N ALA A 11 -6.85 -0.20 16.52
CA ALA A 11 -7.71 -1.27 16.99
C ALA A 11 -9.06 -1.30 16.24
N PHE A 12 -9.61 -2.50 16.01
CA PHE A 12 -10.93 -2.70 15.41
C PHE A 12 -11.70 -3.82 16.12
N SER A 13 -13.01 -3.87 15.89
CA SER A 13 -13.90 -4.89 16.45
C SER A 13 -14.56 -5.71 15.34
N VAL A 14 -14.64 -7.02 15.53
CA VAL A 14 -15.36 -7.94 14.63
C VAL A 14 -16.71 -8.26 15.28
N PRO A 15 -17.85 -8.00 14.58
CA PRO A 15 -19.16 -8.32 15.11
C PRO A 15 -19.44 -9.82 15.04
N SER A 16 -20.21 -10.33 16.00
CA SER A 16 -20.75 -11.69 15.97
C SER A 16 -22.13 -11.72 15.29
N PRO A 17 -22.53 -12.84 14.66
CA PRO A 17 -23.88 -12.99 14.12
C PRO A 17 -24.92 -12.76 15.21
N ASN A 18 -25.85 -11.83 14.99
CA ASN A 18 -26.93 -11.50 15.93
C ASN A 18 -26.46 -11.21 17.37
N MET A 19 -25.24 -10.68 17.57
CA MET A 19 -24.69 -10.37 18.90
C MET A 19 -24.61 -11.59 19.85
N GLN A 20 -24.51 -12.80 19.31
CA GLN A 20 -24.45 -14.04 20.10
C GLN A 20 -23.20 -14.14 20.99
N GLU A 21 -22.12 -13.45 20.61
CA GLU A 21 -20.88 -13.34 21.39
C GLU A 21 -20.46 -11.87 21.55
N PRO A 22 -19.71 -11.52 22.62
CA PRO A 22 -19.10 -10.21 22.76
C PRO A 22 -18.25 -9.83 21.54
N LEU A 23 -18.18 -8.54 21.23
CA LEU A 23 -17.35 -8.03 20.14
C LEU A 23 -15.88 -8.39 20.37
N GLN A 24 -15.30 -9.16 19.46
CA GLN A 24 -13.89 -9.50 19.51
C GLN A 24 -13.06 -8.29 19.06
N ARG A 25 -12.01 -7.94 19.83
CA ARG A 25 -11.18 -6.75 19.57
C ARG A 25 -9.78 -7.15 19.14
N PHE A 26 -9.31 -6.57 18.03
CA PHE A 26 -8.00 -6.81 17.45
C PHE A 26 -7.28 -5.49 17.19
N HIS A 27 -5.98 -5.55 16.91
CA HIS A 27 -5.21 -4.40 16.44
C HIS A 27 -4.30 -4.82 15.28
N TRP A 28 -3.97 -3.87 14.42
CA TRP A 28 -3.03 -4.11 13.33
C TRP A 28 -1.58 -4.11 13.83
N VAL A 29 -0.80 -5.09 13.39
CA VAL A 29 0.66 -5.20 13.66
C VAL A 29 1.52 -4.53 12.58
N VAL A 30 0.91 -4.27 11.43
CA VAL A 30 1.47 -3.54 10.29
C VAL A 30 0.48 -2.45 9.86
N LEU A 31 0.87 -1.60 8.92
CA LEU A 31 -0.05 -0.57 8.45
C LEU A 31 -1.26 -1.23 7.74
N PRO A 32 -2.49 -0.82 8.08
CA PRO A 32 -3.67 -1.27 7.37
C PRO A 32 -3.66 -0.73 5.94
N GLN A 33 -4.14 -1.55 5.01
CA GLN A 33 -4.46 -1.10 3.66
C GLN A 33 -5.61 -0.08 3.72
N GLY A 34 -5.62 0.86 2.79
CA GLY A 34 -6.64 1.88 2.61
C GLY A 34 -6.45 3.11 3.49
N MET A 35 -5.40 3.17 4.31
CA MET A 35 -5.16 4.33 5.16
C MET A 35 -4.50 5.46 4.38
N LYS A 36 -5.13 6.64 4.38
CA LYS A 36 -4.66 7.83 3.65
C LYS A 36 -3.21 8.22 3.96
N ASN A 37 -2.73 7.93 5.17
CA ASN A 37 -1.36 8.24 5.61
C ASN A 37 -0.36 7.09 5.37
N SER A 38 -0.82 5.92 4.90
CA SER A 38 0.06 4.79 4.56
C SER A 38 1.14 5.18 3.53
N PRO A 39 0.87 6.02 2.49
CA PRO A 39 1.90 6.40 1.54
C PRO A 39 2.99 7.23 2.19
N THR A 40 2.64 8.15 3.10
CA THR A 40 3.62 8.99 3.79
C THR A 40 4.53 8.14 4.68
N ILE A 41 3.98 7.15 5.39
CA ILE A 41 4.75 6.29 6.28
C ILE A 41 5.60 5.29 5.48
N CYS A 42 5.10 4.80 4.35
CA CYS A 42 5.80 3.86 3.47
C CYS A 42 6.61 4.53 2.35
N GLN A 43 6.68 5.86 2.28
CA GLN A 43 7.21 6.59 1.13
C GLN A 43 8.63 6.16 0.79
N GLY A 44 9.51 6.04 1.79
CA GLY A 44 10.89 5.61 1.60
C GLY A 44 11.02 4.14 1.16
N PHE A 45 10.05 3.29 1.49
CA PHE A 45 9.99 1.92 0.99
C PHE A 45 9.51 1.90 -0.47
N ALA A 46 8.37 2.54 -0.77
CA ALA A 46 7.82 2.61 -2.12
C ALA A 46 8.79 3.27 -3.11
N THR A 47 9.45 4.36 -2.70
CA THR A 47 10.47 5.04 -3.52
C THR A 47 11.66 4.13 -3.83
N ARG A 48 12.15 3.36 -2.85
CA ARG A 48 13.26 2.41 -3.08
C ARG A 48 12.83 1.25 -3.96
N ALA A 49 11.65 0.67 -3.73
CA ALA A 49 11.11 -0.43 -4.51
C ALA A 49 10.91 -0.06 -5.99
N LEU A 50 10.47 1.18 -6.27
CA LEU A 50 10.24 1.67 -7.63
C LEU A 50 11.47 2.30 -8.29
N SER A 51 12.59 2.44 -7.57
CA SER A 51 13.80 3.06 -8.11
C SER A 51 14.35 2.35 -9.34
N PRO A 52 14.42 1.00 -9.41
CA PRO A 52 14.91 0.29 -10.59
C PRO A 52 14.01 0.52 -11.81
N VAL A 53 12.68 0.50 -11.62
CA VAL A 53 11.69 0.73 -12.68
C VAL A 53 11.83 2.14 -13.25
N ARG A 54 12.00 3.15 -12.38
CA ARG A 54 12.24 4.55 -12.78
C ARG A 54 13.55 4.74 -13.55
N GLN A 55 14.55 3.91 -13.30
CA GLN A 55 15.84 3.96 -14.01
C GLN A 55 15.77 3.27 -15.37
N ALA A 56 15.06 2.15 -15.46
CA ALA A 56 14.85 1.43 -16.72
C ALA A 56 13.94 2.22 -17.67
N GLU A 57 12.83 2.77 -17.15
CA GLU A 57 11.77 3.39 -17.96
C GLU A 57 11.52 4.85 -17.55
N PRO A 58 12.47 5.78 -17.79
CA PRO A 58 12.38 7.16 -17.31
C PRO A 58 11.27 7.99 -17.98
N HIS A 59 10.73 7.50 -19.10
CA HIS A 59 9.68 8.17 -19.87
C HIS A 59 8.27 7.74 -19.44
N VAL A 60 8.15 6.73 -18.57
CA VAL A 60 6.86 6.23 -18.06
C VAL A 60 6.49 6.94 -16.77
N LEU A 61 5.24 7.42 -16.70
CA LEU A 61 4.70 8.08 -15.52
C LEU A 61 4.28 7.04 -14.49
N LEU A 62 4.97 7.03 -13.35
CA LEU A 62 4.67 6.21 -12.18
C LEU A 62 4.13 7.09 -11.05
N TYR A 63 2.85 6.94 -10.73
CA TYR A 63 2.17 7.68 -9.66
C TYR A 63 1.69 6.74 -8.56
N HIS A 64 2.14 6.97 -7.32
CA HIS A 64 1.75 6.16 -6.16
C HIS A 64 0.63 6.85 -5.39
N TYR A 65 -0.54 6.21 -5.30
CA TYR A 65 -1.71 6.70 -4.60
C TYR A 65 -2.26 5.65 -3.64
N VAL A 66 -2.11 5.93 -2.34
CA VAL A 66 -2.56 5.03 -1.25
C VAL A 66 -1.94 3.64 -1.42
N ASP A 67 -2.72 2.64 -1.83
CA ASP A 67 -2.24 1.27 -2.04
C ASP A 67 -2.10 0.92 -3.53
N HIS A 68 -2.28 1.89 -4.42
CA HIS A 68 -2.23 1.70 -5.87
C HIS A 68 -1.05 2.43 -6.49
N ILE A 69 -0.47 1.82 -7.51
CA ILE A 69 0.50 2.47 -8.39
C ILE A 69 -0.16 2.57 -9.76
N LEU A 70 -0.33 3.80 -10.24
CA LEU A 70 -0.73 4.09 -11.60
C LEU A 70 0.51 4.14 -12.48
N ILE A 71 0.49 3.37 -13.56
CA ILE A 71 1.52 3.33 -14.61
C ILE A 71 0.88 3.89 -15.88
N ALA A 72 1.47 4.94 -16.44
CA ALA A 72 1.00 5.57 -17.67
C ALA A 72 2.16 5.78 -18.64
N ALA A 73 2.04 5.25 -19.85
CA ALA A 73 3.01 5.38 -20.93
C ALA A 73 2.31 5.80 -22.23
N GLU A 74 3.05 6.42 -23.15
CA GLU A 74 2.50 6.84 -24.44
C GLU A 74 2.19 5.64 -25.35
N LYS A 75 3.00 4.57 -25.28
CA LYS A 75 2.81 3.34 -26.06
C LYS A 75 2.46 2.17 -25.16
N GLN A 76 1.72 1.23 -25.73
CA GLN A 76 1.30 0.03 -25.02
C GLN A 76 2.47 -0.91 -24.71
N ASP A 77 3.51 -0.93 -25.54
CA ASP A 77 4.66 -1.81 -25.34
C ASP A 77 5.50 -1.34 -24.14
N ASP A 78 5.81 -0.04 -24.05
CA ASP A 78 6.46 0.59 -22.90
C ASP A 78 5.71 0.29 -21.57
N MET A 79 4.36 0.32 -21.62
CA MET A 79 3.53 -0.04 -20.47
C MET A 79 3.70 -1.51 -20.05
N LYS A 80 3.75 -2.44 -21.03
CA LYS A 80 3.92 -3.89 -20.74
C LYS A 80 5.32 -4.18 -20.19
N GLU A 81 6.34 -3.55 -20.73
CA GLU A 81 7.72 -3.68 -20.25
C GLU A 81 7.86 -3.15 -18.83
N THR A 82 7.30 -1.98 -18.55
CA THR A 82 7.26 -1.41 -17.19
C THR A 82 6.54 -2.33 -16.22
N LEU A 83 5.39 -2.90 -16.62
CA LEU A 83 4.62 -3.80 -15.77
C LEU A 83 5.43 -5.06 -15.41
N ALA A 84 6.17 -5.62 -16.37
CA ALA A 84 7.01 -6.79 -16.13
C ALA A 84 8.10 -6.52 -15.08
N LEU A 85 8.61 -5.29 -14.98
CA LEU A 85 9.61 -4.87 -13.98
C LEU A 85 9.02 -4.65 -12.58
N THR A 86 7.70 -4.65 -12.43
CA THR A 86 7.00 -4.44 -11.14
C THR A 86 6.52 -5.73 -10.47
N THR A 87 6.56 -6.87 -11.17
CA THR A 87 6.21 -8.23 -10.70
C THR A 87 7.43 -8.99 -10.20
#